data_AF-A0A2D9SSV7-F1
#
_entry.id   AF-A0A2D9SSV7-F1
#
_cell.length_a   1.000
_cell.length_b   1.000
_cell.length_c   1.000
_cell.angle_alpha   90.00
_cell.angle_beta   90.00
_cell.angle_gamma   90.00
#
_symmetry.space_group_name_H-M   'P 1'
#
loop_
_entity.id
_entity.type
_entity.pdbx_description
1 polymer ?
#
loop_
_entity_poly.entity_id
_entity_poly.type
_entity_poly.pdbx_seq_one_letter_code
_entity_poly.pdbx_strand_id
1 'polypeptide(L)'
;MDTAAGVSAMIQFSVRCAVPFLYLAFAASSVHTLYPGPLSQWLLRNRVIFGLSFAAAMAWQLIFILWLVNIHTTHYMDNVYVLRDVIEGVLGYGFLIVMTLTSFKFGRRQLSRKNWKALHKTGIYFLWAYAWSVYWYELYYYSDVQIIDYLYYWLGLSALCLRIAAWFQKQQRKSTNNPSLIKPTSFIGYAVIISGFIAASSGSSWSTPAHAFLLDNPLLSFPELYLPYYPFVPFLPVFTIIAGAWLLLRLEPGQND
;
A
#
# COMPACT_ATOMS: atom_id res chain seq x y z
N MET A 1 -8.82 23.18 21.87
CA MET A 1 -8.26 22.07 21.05
C MET A 1 -8.67 20.70 21.58
N ASP A 2 -9.47 20.62 22.65
CA ASP A 2 -9.88 19.36 23.29
C ASP A 2 -11.29 18.89 22.88
N THR A 3 -11.74 19.27 21.68
CA THR A 3 -13.01 18.76 21.14
C THR A 3 -12.76 17.48 20.36
N ALA A 4 -13.72 16.56 20.34
CA ALA A 4 -13.59 15.31 19.60
C ALA A 4 -13.25 15.52 18.11
N ALA A 5 -13.89 16.50 17.47
CA ALA A 5 -13.57 16.90 16.09
C ALA A 5 -12.13 17.44 15.94
N GLY A 6 -11.62 18.19 16.93
CA GLY A 6 -10.24 18.67 16.94
C GLY A 6 -9.24 17.52 17.01
N VAL A 7 -9.48 16.54 17.88
CA VAL A 7 -8.63 15.33 18.00
C VAL A 7 -8.69 14.50 16.71
N SER A 8 -9.87 14.33 16.10
CA SER A 8 -10.01 13.66 14.79
C SER A 8 -9.22 14.37 13.68
N ALA A 9 -9.23 15.71 13.66
CA ALA A 9 -8.43 16.48 12.72
C ALA A 9 -6.91 16.28 12.94
N MET A 10 -6.46 16.15 14.20
CA MET A 10 -5.06 15.84 14.52
C MET A 10 -4.65 14.43 14.09
N ILE A 11 -5.56 13.45 14.18
CA ILE A 11 -5.36 12.10 13.64
C ILE A 11 -5.14 12.17 12.13
N GLN A 12 -6.07 12.81 11.39
CA GLN A 12 -5.97 12.95 9.94
C GLN A 12 -4.69 13.69 9.52
N PHE A 13 -4.35 14.79 10.21
CA PHE A 13 -3.14 15.56 9.94
C PHE A 13 -1.88 14.71 10.12
N SER A 14 -1.82 13.91 11.19
CA SER A 14 -0.69 13.01 11.45
C SER A 14 -0.51 11.98 10.34
N VAL A 15 -1.61 11.40 9.83
CA VAL A 15 -1.59 10.48 8.67
C VAL A 15 -1.04 11.19 7.43
N ARG A 16 -1.55 12.38 7.12
CA ARG A 16 -1.10 13.17 5.97
C ARG A 16 0.39 13.49 6.03
N CYS A 17 0.92 13.81 7.22
CA CYS A 17 2.36 13.99 7.42
C CYS A 17 3.16 12.67 7.26
N ALA A 18 2.59 11.54 7.68
CA ALA A 18 3.28 10.25 7.68
C ALA A 18 3.44 9.65 6.27
N VAL A 19 2.38 9.71 5.45
CA VAL A 19 2.26 8.98 4.18
C VAL A 19 3.40 9.25 3.18
N PRO A 20 3.89 10.49 2.97
CA PRO A 20 5.03 10.73 2.10
C PRO A 20 6.28 9.93 2.49
N PHE A 21 6.56 9.80 3.79
CA PHE A 21 7.71 9.07 4.29
C PHE A 21 7.58 7.56 4.02
N LEU A 22 6.37 7.00 4.18
CA LEU A 22 6.09 5.61 3.83
C LEU A 22 6.33 5.35 2.35
N TYR A 23 5.80 6.20 1.46
CA TYR A 23 5.95 6.03 0.02
C TYR A 23 7.40 6.18 -0.45
N LEU A 24 8.18 7.11 0.13
CA LEU A 24 9.61 7.23 -0.13
C LEU A 24 10.37 5.96 0.30
N ALA A 25 10.13 5.47 1.51
CA ALA A 25 10.74 4.22 2.00
C ALA A 25 10.33 3.01 1.15
N PHE A 26 9.07 2.96 0.72
CA PHE A 26 8.51 1.91 -0.11
C PHE A 26 9.08 1.94 -1.53
N ALA A 27 9.20 3.09 -2.19
CA ALA A 27 9.68 3.16 -3.56
C ALA A 27 11.22 3.05 -3.68
N ALA A 28 11.97 3.33 -2.60
CA ALA A 28 13.43 3.50 -2.62
C ALA A 28 14.21 2.42 -3.40
N SER A 29 13.94 1.14 -3.16
CA SER A 29 14.65 0.04 -3.85
C SER A 29 14.34 -0.01 -5.34
N SER A 30 13.12 0.33 -5.72
CA SER A 30 12.63 0.23 -7.08
C SER A 30 13.06 1.40 -7.93
N VAL A 31 13.04 2.61 -7.36
CA VAL A 31 13.65 3.80 -7.96
C VAL A 31 15.13 3.55 -8.26
N HIS A 32 15.89 2.98 -7.31
CA HIS A 32 17.30 2.69 -7.53
C HIS A 32 17.55 1.58 -8.57
N THR A 33 16.64 0.61 -8.67
CA THR A 33 16.77 -0.48 -9.66
C THR A 33 16.53 0.05 -11.08
N LEU A 34 15.50 0.88 -11.27
CA LEU A 34 15.10 1.42 -12.57
C LEU A 34 15.97 2.59 -13.02
N TYR A 35 16.32 3.48 -12.10
CA TYR A 35 17.06 4.72 -12.36
C TYR A 35 18.27 4.81 -11.42
N PRO A 36 19.31 3.99 -11.63
CA PRO A 36 20.52 4.03 -10.82
C PRO A 36 21.23 5.39 -10.98
N GLY A 37 21.45 6.09 -9.88
CA GLY A 37 22.12 7.39 -9.86
C GLY A 37 22.34 7.90 -8.43
N PRO A 38 23.01 9.06 -8.26
CA PRO A 38 23.34 9.58 -6.93
C PRO A 38 22.12 9.79 -6.04
N LEU A 39 21.04 10.35 -6.60
CA LEU A 39 19.79 10.60 -5.87
C LEU A 39 19.10 9.30 -5.43
N SER A 40 18.96 8.32 -6.33
CA SER A 40 18.30 7.05 -6.00
C SER A 40 19.13 6.20 -5.03
N GLN A 41 20.47 6.29 -5.11
CA GLN A 41 21.37 5.68 -4.14
C GLN A 41 21.28 6.37 -2.76
N TRP A 42 21.21 7.70 -2.73
CA TRP A 42 20.97 8.46 -1.49
C TRP A 42 19.64 8.07 -0.84
N LEU A 43 18.55 8.01 -1.63
CA LEU A 43 17.24 7.59 -1.15
C LEU A 43 17.29 6.16 -0.58
N LEU A 44 17.93 5.23 -1.29
CA LEU A 44 18.07 3.85 -0.84
C LEU A 44 18.88 3.71 0.45
N ARG A 45 19.95 4.50 0.61
CA ARG A 45 20.77 4.56 1.84
C ARG A 45 19.98 5.13 3.02
N ASN A 46 19.16 6.16 2.78
CA ASN A 46 18.37 6.84 3.81
C ASN A 46 16.98 6.25 4.04
N ARG A 47 16.61 5.15 3.36
CA ARG A 47 15.27 4.52 3.50
C ARG A 47 14.85 4.22 4.94
N VAL A 48 15.83 3.92 5.81
CA VAL A 48 15.56 3.64 7.23
C VAL A 48 15.15 4.91 7.96
N ILE A 49 15.74 6.06 7.61
CA ILE A 49 15.37 7.36 8.18
C ILE A 49 13.94 7.69 7.79
N PHE A 50 13.57 7.53 6.52
CA PHE A 50 12.18 7.71 6.08
C PHE A 50 11.21 6.76 6.80
N GLY A 51 11.56 5.49 6.97
CA GLY A 51 10.75 4.55 7.74
C GLY A 51 10.58 4.95 9.22
N LEU A 52 11.63 5.49 9.85
CA LEU A 52 11.56 5.99 11.22
C LEU A 52 10.79 7.31 11.33
N SER A 53 10.87 8.21 10.35
CA SER A 53 10.04 9.42 10.27
C SER A 53 8.56 9.06 10.13
N PHE A 54 8.22 8.07 9.30
CA PHE A 54 6.87 7.51 9.23
C PHE A 54 6.44 6.98 10.60
N ALA A 55 7.28 6.15 11.25
CA ALA A 55 6.96 5.59 12.57
C ALA A 55 6.72 6.67 13.64
N ALA A 56 7.51 7.74 13.63
CA ALA A 56 7.36 8.86 14.57
C ALA A 56 6.04 9.62 14.34
N ALA A 57 5.66 9.89 13.08
CA ALA A 57 4.39 10.54 12.77
C ALA A 57 3.19 9.67 13.17
N MET A 58 3.26 8.36 12.90
CA MET A 58 2.23 7.39 13.32
C MET A 58 2.16 7.23 14.84
N ALA A 59 3.26 7.42 15.57
CA ALA A 59 3.24 7.40 17.04
C ALA A 59 2.40 8.56 17.60
N TRP A 60 2.49 9.75 16.99
CA TRP A 60 1.59 10.86 17.34
C TRP A 60 0.14 10.54 17.01
N GLN A 61 -0.12 9.96 15.84
CA GLN A 61 -1.47 9.51 15.49
C GLN A 61 -2.02 8.52 16.53
N LEU A 62 -1.23 7.55 16.98
CA LEU A 62 -1.65 6.58 17.99
C LEU A 62 -2.00 7.27 19.31
N ILE A 63 -1.22 8.26 19.72
CA ILE A 63 -1.53 9.06 20.92
C ILE A 63 -2.88 9.78 20.77
N PHE A 64 -3.16 10.36 19.60
CA PHE A 64 -4.45 11.03 19.35
C PHE A 64 -5.62 10.06 19.27
N ILE A 65 -5.41 8.86 18.72
CA ILE A 65 -6.42 7.79 18.75
C ILE A 65 -6.72 7.40 20.20
N LEU A 66 -5.69 7.15 21.01
CA LEU A 66 -5.87 6.81 22.43
C LEU A 66 -6.56 7.95 23.19
N TRP A 67 -6.24 9.21 22.88
CA TRP A 67 -6.93 10.36 23.43
C TRP A 67 -8.42 10.34 23.06
N LEU A 68 -8.76 10.15 21.78
CA LEU A 68 -10.15 10.09 21.31
C LEU A 68 -10.93 8.95 21.99
N VAL A 69 -10.33 7.76 22.09
CA VAL A 69 -10.95 6.57 22.69
C VAL A 69 -11.22 6.77 24.19
N ASN A 70 -10.28 7.37 24.94
CA ASN A 70 -10.38 7.47 26.39
C ASN A 70 -11.16 8.70 26.88
N ILE A 71 -11.09 9.83 26.16
CA ILE A 71 -11.70 11.10 26.60
C ILE A 71 -13.00 11.40 25.85
N HIS A 72 -13.10 10.99 24.60
CA HIS A 72 -14.27 11.22 23.75
C HIS A 72 -14.95 9.90 23.35
N THR A 73 -15.06 8.96 24.29
CA THR A 73 -15.51 7.58 24.05
C THR A 73 -16.87 7.51 23.35
N THR A 74 -17.86 8.30 23.78
CA THR A 74 -19.19 8.33 23.13
C THR A 74 -19.08 8.73 21.67
N HIS A 75 -18.33 9.79 21.37
CA HIS A 75 -18.11 10.22 19.99
C HIS A 75 -17.39 9.14 19.16
N TYR A 76 -16.38 8.50 19.74
CA TYR A 76 -15.65 7.42 19.09
C TYR A 76 -16.56 6.22 18.78
N MET A 77 -17.35 5.76 19.75
CA MET A 77 -18.29 4.64 19.58
C MET A 77 -19.36 4.95 18.53
N ASP A 78 -19.92 6.16 18.54
CA ASP A 78 -21.07 6.51 17.70
C ASP A 78 -20.67 6.90 16.26
N ASN A 79 -19.45 7.40 16.03
CA ASN A 79 -19.08 8.05 14.76
C ASN A 79 -17.82 7.50 14.09
N VAL A 80 -16.96 6.77 14.82
CA VAL A 80 -15.63 6.37 14.32
C VAL A 80 -15.39 4.87 14.43
N TYR A 81 -15.99 4.20 15.42
CA TYR A 81 -15.74 2.80 15.68
C TYR A 81 -16.32 1.92 14.57
N VAL A 82 -15.40 1.25 13.87
CA VAL A 82 -15.70 0.14 12.96
C VAL A 82 -14.73 -0.99 13.32
N LEU A 83 -15.25 -2.16 13.68
CA LEU A 83 -14.41 -3.28 14.17
C LEU A 83 -13.33 -3.68 13.16
N ARG A 84 -13.66 -3.69 11.87
CA ARG A 84 -12.69 -3.99 10.80
C ARG A 84 -11.54 -3.00 10.81
N ASP A 85 -11.82 -1.70 10.90
CA ASP A 85 -10.79 -0.65 10.93
C ASP A 85 -9.90 -0.76 12.16
N VAL A 86 -10.46 -1.18 13.30
CA VAL A 86 -9.70 -1.47 14.52
C VAL A 86 -8.76 -2.66 14.31
N ILE A 87 -9.23 -3.75 13.69
CA ILE A 87 -8.37 -4.91 13.39
C ILE A 87 -7.23 -4.51 12.44
N GLU A 88 -7.55 -3.77 11.38
CA GLU A 88 -6.55 -3.26 10.43
C GLU A 88 -5.53 -2.35 11.13
N GLY A 89 -6.00 -1.45 12.00
CA GLY A 89 -5.17 -0.57 12.81
C GLY A 89 -4.24 -1.33 13.76
N VAL A 90 -4.77 -2.30 14.52
CA VAL A 90 -3.99 -3.13 15.46
C VAL A 90 -2.89 -3.89 14.73
N LEU A 91 -3.21 -4.52 13.58
CA LEU A 91 -2.22 -5.22 12.77
C LEU A 91 -1.18 -4.27 12.18
N GLY A 92 -1.61 -3.10 11.69
CA GLY A 92 -0.73 -2.06 11.16
C GLY A 92 0.27 -1.56 12.20
N TYR A 93 -0.21 -1.19 13.39
CA TYR A 93 0.66 -0.78 14.49
C TYR A 93 1.55 -1.92 14.99
N GLY A 94 1.06 -3.17 15.02
CA GLY A 94 1.86 -4.35 15.33
C GLY A 94 3.05 -4.51 14.38
N PHE A 95 2.81 -4.46 13.06
CA PHE A 95 3.90 -4.47 12.07
C PHE A 95 4.85 -3.30 12.27
N LEU A 96 4.32 -2.08 12.43
CA LEU A 96 5.12 -0.87 12.55
C LEU A 96 6.04 -0.89 13.77
N ILE A 97 5.53 -1.31 14.94
CA ILE A 97 6.31 -1.39 16.18
C ILE A 97 7.44 -2.41 16.01
N VAL A 98 7.14 -3.63 15.54
CA VAL A 98 8.16 -4.67 15.37
C VAL A 98 9.19 -4.27 14.32
N MET A 99 8.78 -3.65 13.22
CA MET A 99 9.71 -3.10 12.21
C MET A 99 10.59 -1.97 12.77
N THR A 100 10.03 -1.10 13.60
CA THR A 100 10.76 0.00 14.24
C THR A 100 11.81 -0.55 15.21
N LEU A 101 11.43 -1.45 16.12
CA LEU A 101 12.35 -2.08 17.07
C LEU A 101 13.49 -2.83 16.35
N THR A 102 13.17 -3.55 15.26
CA THR A 102 14.14 -4.31 14.46
C THR A 102 14.93 -3.46 13.46
N SER A 103 14.68 -2.15 13.40
CA SER A 103 15.53 -1.20 12.67
C SER A 103 16.79 -0.82 13.45
N PHE A 104 16.75 -0.93 14.78
CA PHE A 104 17.90 -0.71 15.65
C PHE A 104 18.75 -1.98 15.84
N LYS A 105 20.02 -1.79 16.22
CA LYS A 105 20.98 -2.90 16.39
C LYS A 105 20.50 -3.94 17.40
N PHE A 106 19.87 -3.51 18.49
CA PHE A 106 19.32 -4.37 19.53
C PHE A 106 18.25 -5.32 18.97
N GLY A 107 17.19 -4.80 18.35
CA GLY A 107 16.12 -5.62 17.79
C GLY A 107 16.57 -6.43 16.58
N ARG A 108 17.43 -5.88 15.71
CA ARG A 108 17.95 -6.60 14.54
C ARG A 108 18.70 -7.88 14.90
N ARG A 109 19.41 -7.92 16.03
CA ARG A 109 20.18 -9.09 16.48
C ARG A 109 19.29 -10.28 16.90
N GLN A 110 18.02 -10.04 17.19
CA GLN A 110 17.07 -11.07 17.60
C GLN A 110 16.49 -11.87 16.41
N LEU A 111 16.78 -11.46 15.16
CA LEU A 111 16.23 -12.08 13.96
C LEU A 111 17.33 -12.56 13.02
N SER A 112 17.08 -13.70 12.38
CA SER A 112 17.87 -14.13 11.23
C SER A 112 17.71 -13.11 10.09
N ARG A 113 18.74 -13.01 9.22
CA ARG A 113 18.68 -12.12 8.04
C ARG A 113 17.48 -12.42 7.13
N LYS A 114 17.05 -13.69 7.05
CA LYS A 114 15.89 -14.13 6.27
C LYS A 114 14.60 -13.58 6.89
N ASN A 115 14.40 -13.80 8.19
CA ASN A 115 13.19 -13.35 8.90
C ASN A 115 13.09 -11.84 8.95
N TRP A 116 14.21 -11.14 9.17
CA TRP A 116 14.25 -9.67 9.14
C TRP A 116 13.84 -9.12 7.77
N LYS A 117 14.33 -9.71 6.67
CA LYS A 117 13.91 -9.32 5.31
C LYS A 117 12.45 -9.65 5.04
N ALA A 118 11.95 -10.79 5.53
CA ALA A 118 10.56 -11.18 5.36
C ALA A 118 9.64 -10.18 6.08
N LEU A 119 9.90 -9.93 7.36
CA LEU A 119 9.18 -8.96 8.20
C LEU A 119 9.13 -7.57 7.56
N HIS A 120 10.28 -7.02 7.18
CA HIS A 120 10.34 -5.67 6.61
C HIS A 120 9.70 -5.60 5.23
N LYS A 121 9.68 -6.70 4.47
CA LYS A 121 8.96 -6.77 3.20
C LYS A 121 7.46 -6.86 3.46
N THR A 122 6.98 -7.83 4.22
CA THR A 122 5.54 -8.02 4.46
C THR A 122 4.94 -6.79 5.12
N GLY A 123 5.58 -6.27 6.17
CA GLY A 123 5.09 -5.11 6.90
C GLY A 123 5.04 -3.84 6.04
N ILE A 124 6.05 -3.55 5.21
CA ILE A 124 5.98 -2.34 4.36
C ILE A 124 4.92 -2.44 3.27
N TYR A 125 4.64 -3.64 2.75
CA TYR A 125 3.51 -3.85 1.82
C TYR A 125 2.16 -3.75 2.51
N PHE A 126 2.04 -4.25 3.75
CA PHE A 126 0.84 -4.10 4.57
C PHE A 126 0.55 -2.63 4.85
N LEU A 127 1.55 -1.88 5.33
CA LEU A 127 1.42 -0.45 5.62
C LEU A 127 1.11 0.37 4.37
N TRP A 128 1.75 0.05 3.23
CA TRP A 128 1.42 0.68 1.95
C TRP A 128 -0.03 0.38 1.54
N ALA A 129 -0.48 -0.88 1.67
CA ALA A 129 -1.83 -1.28 1.30
C ALA A 129 -2.87 -0.52 2.13
N TYR A 130 -2.67 -0.43 3.45
CA TYR A 130 -3.50 0.37 4.34
C TYR A 130 -3.56 1.83 3.88
N ALA A 131 -2.41 2.51 3.86
CA ALA A 131 -2.33 3.93 3.55
C ALA A 131 -2.92 4.26 2.18
N TRP A 132 -2.64 3.43 1.16
CA TRP A 132 -3.18 3.64 -0.18
C TRP A 132 -4.68 3.38 -0.27
N SER A 133 -5.20 2.34 0.41
CA SER A 133 -6.63 2.04 0.42
C SER A 133 -7.47 3.14 1.06
N VAL A 134 -6.95 3.81 2.10
CA VAL A 134 -7.60 4.99 2.70
C VAL A 134 -7.85 6.05 1.64
N TYR A 135 -6.84 6.45 0.86
CA TYR A 135 -7.02 7.45 -0.19
C TYR A 135 -7.87 6.97 -1.36
N TRP A 136 -7.96 5.66 -1.61
CA TRP A 136 -8.92 5.13 -2.57
C TRP A 136 -10.37 5.37 -2.09
N TYR A 137 -10.65 5.13 -0.81
CA TYR A 137 -11.98 5.41 -0.23
C TYR A 137 -12.29 6.91 -0.22
N GLU A 138 -11.30 7.77 0.09
CA GLU A 138 -11.45 9.23 -0.03
C GLU A 138 -11.87 9.66 -1.44
N LEU A 139 -11.32 9.04 -2.49
CA LEU A 139 -11.62 9.41 -3.87
C LEU A 139 -12.94 8.88 -4.40
N TYR A 140 -13.34 7.68 -3.99
CA TYR A 140 -14.39 6.90 -4.66
C TYR A 140 -15.57 6.51 -3.79
N TYR A 141 -15.50 6.77 -2.48
CA TYR A 141 -16.57 6.43 -1.53
C TYR A 141 -17.05 7.65 -0.75
N TYR A 142 -16.13 8.47 -0.22
CA TYR A 142 -16.49 9.68 0.52
C TYR A 142 -16.79 10.86 -0.41
N SER A 143 -17.56 11.83 0.09
CA SER A 143 -18.04 12.97 -0.70
C SER A 143 -17.15 14.22 -0.61
N ASP A 144 -16.36 14.36 0.45
CA ASP A 144 -15.49 15.53 0.69
C ASP A 144 -14.06 15.27 0.19
N VAL A 145 -13.93 15.14 -1.13
CA VAL A 145 -12.63 14.84 -1.75
C VAL A 145 -11.75 16.08 -1.80
N GLN A 146 -10.53 15.99 -1.24
CA GLN A 146 -9.56 17.07 -1.26
C GLN A 146 -8.44 16.82 -2.27
N ILE A 147 -7.79 17.89 -2.73
CA ILE A 147 -6.68 17.80 -3.71
C ILE A 147 -5.55 16.89 -3.19
N ILE A 148 -5.30 16.92 -1.88
CA ILE A 148 -4.27 16.09 -1.25
C ILE A 148 -4.57 14.60 -1.35
N ASP A 149 -5.85 14.20 -1.40
CA ASP A 149 -6.25 12.80 -1.50
C ASP A 149 -5.92 12.26 -2.90
N TYR A 150 -6.15 13.07 -3.94
CA TYR A 150 -5.70 12.73 -5.30
C TYR A 150 -4.19 12.57 -5.37
N LEU A 151 -3.45 13.50 -4.77
CA LEU A 151 -1.99 13.46 -4.77
C LEU A 151 -1.48 12.17 -4.10
N TYR A 152 -1.98 11.82 -2.92
CA TYR A 152 -1.54 10.65 -2.19
C TYR A 152 -2.02 9.34 -2.81
N TYR A 153 -3.23 9.30 -3.37
CA TYR A 153 -3.69 8.15 -4.14
C TYR A 153 -2.75 7.82 -5.31
N TRP A 154 -2.47 8.81 -6.18
CA TRP A 154 -1.63 8.61 -7.35
C TRP A 154 -0.16 8.39 -7.00
N LEU A 155 0.34 9.04 -5.94
CA LEU A 155 1.69 8.81 -5.43
C LEU A 155 1.86 7.37 -4.91
N GLY A 156 0.87 6.86 -4.16
CA GLY A 156 0.87 5.49 -3.67
C GLY A 156 0.80 4.45 -4.79
N LEU A 157 -0.06 4.68 -5.80
CA LEU A 157 -0.16 3.81 -6.97
C LEU A 157 1.16 3.83 -7.78
N SER A 158 1.74 5.02 -8.01
CA SER A 158 3.02 5.16 -8.71
C SER A 158 4.15 4.43 -8.00
N ALA A 159 4.20 4.50 -6.67
CA ALA A 159 5.18 3.78 -5.87
C ALA A 159 5.09 2.27 -6.07
N LEU A 160 3.88 1.72 -6.18
CA LEU A 160 3.68 0.30 -6.52
C LEU A 160 4.04 -0.01 -7.97
N CYS A 161 3.65 0.83 -8.93
CA CYS A 161 4.01 0.64 -10.33
C CYS A 161 5.53 0.61 -10.52
N LEU A 162 6.28 1.47 -9.81
CA LEU A 162 7.75 1.41 -9.78
C LEU A 162 8.24 0.06 -9.26
N ARG A 163 7.59 -0.52 -8.25
CA ARG A 163 7.95 -1.86 -7.74
C ARG A 163 7.70 -2.96 -8.75
N ILE A 164 6.55 -2.91 -9.44
CA ILE A 164 6.19 -3.88 -10.48
C ILE A 164 7.19 -3.77 -11.64
N ALA A 165 7.49 -2.56 -12.12
CA ALA A 165 8.46 -2.33 -13.17
C ALA A 165 9.89 -2.78 -12.77
N ALA A 166 10.33 -2.50 -11.55
CA ALA A 166 11.63 -2.95 -11.06
C ALA A 166 11.72 -4.48 -10.96
N TRP A 167 10.63 -5.14 -10.55
CA TRP A 167 10.54 -6.59 -10.56
C TRP A 167 10.59 -7.14 -11.99
N PHE A 168 9.81 -6.57 -12.90
CA PHE A 168 9.78 -6.93 -14.32
C PHE A 168 11.17 -6.84 -14.96
N GLN A 169 11.86 -5.69 -14.81
CA GLN A 169 13.22 -5.49 -15.30
C GLN A 169 14.20 -6.53 -14.73
N LYS A 170 14.08 -6.87 -13.44
CA LYS A 170 14.94 -7.88 -12.81
C LYS A 170 14.70 -9.28 -13.38
N GLN A 171 13.47 -9.61 -13.75
CA GLN A 171 13.14 -10.91 -14.35
C GLN A 171 13.62 -10.97 -15.80
N GLN A 172 13.44 -9.91 -16.58
CA GLN A 172 14.01 -9.81 -17.93
C GLN A 172 15.54 -9.94 -17.91
N ARG A 173 16.24 -9.29 -16.96
CA ARG A 173 17.70 -9.43 -16.78
C ARG A 173 18.16 -10.85 -16.46
N LYS A 174 17.29 -11.69 -15.89
CA LYS A 174 17.57 -13.12 -15.67
C LYS A 174 17.27 -13.96 -16.90
N SER A 175 16.32 -13.53 -17.72
CA SER A 175 15.89 -14.19 -18.97
C SER A 175 16.82 -13.87 -20.16
N THR A 176 17.52 -12.74 -20.12
CA THR A 176 18.40 -12.19 -21.19
C THR A 176 19.74 -12.93 -21.37
N ASN A 177 19.69 -14.27 -21.38
CA ASN A 177 20.59 -15.06 -22.25
C ASN A 177 20.07 -15.15 -23.69
N ASN A 178 18.90 -14.57 -24.03
CA ASN A 178 18.47 -14.38 -25.43
C ASN A 178 17.66 -13.08 -25.60
N PRO A 179 17.96 -12.22 -26.59
CA PRO A 179 17.20 -11.01 -26.85
C PRO A 179 15.89 -11.35 -27.56
N SER A 180 14.73 -11.12 -26.91
CA SER A 180 13.42 -11.31 -27.56
C SER A 180 12.87 -9.98 -28.10
N LEU A 181 12.65 -9.96 -29.41
CA LEU A 181 11.81 -8.99 -30.12
C LEU A 181 10.39 -8.95 -29.52
N ILE A 182 9.81 -7.75 -29.42
CA ILE A 182 8.40 -7.55 -29.04
C ILE A 182 7.52 -8.31 -30.04
N LYS A 183 6.84 -9.37 -29.58
CA LYS A 183 5.94 -10.23 -30.39
C LYS A 183 4.47 -9.91 -30.09
N PRO A 184 3.52 -10.18 -31.00
CA PRO A 184 2.10 -9.80 -30.88
C PRO A 184 1.37 -10.31 -29.62
N THR A 185 1.87 -11.36 -28.96
CA THR A 185 1.35 -11.84 -27.67
C THR A 185 1.52 -10.84 -26.53
N SER A 186 2.47 -9.90 -26.62
CA SER A 186 2.64 -8.83 -25.62
C SER A 186 1.46 -7.86 -25.59
N PHE A 187 0.66 -7.78 -26.67
CA PHE A 187 -0.51 -6.89 -26.73
C PHE A 187 -1.53 -7.19 -25.62
N ILE A 188 -1.75 -8.48 -25.31
CA ILE A 188 -2.70 -8.88 -24.25
C ILE A 188 -2.21 -8.36 -22.90
N GLY A 189 -0.92 -8.52 -22.58
CA GLY A 189 -0.35 -8.04 -21.32
C GLY A 189 -0.48 -6.52 -21.19
N TYR A 190 -0.18 -5.76 -22.25
CA TYR A 190 -0.37 -4.31 -22.26
C TYR A 190 -1.83 -3.90 -22.15
N ALA A 191 -2.75 -4.57 -22.84
CA ALA A 191 -4.19 -4.30 -22.76
C ALA A 191 -4.73 -4.52 -21.35
N VAL A 192 -4.28 -5.58 -20.66
CA VAL A 192 -4.64 -5.85 -19.25
C VAL A 192 -4.06 -4.77 -18.31
N ILE A 193 -2.82 -4.32 -18.53
CA ILE A 193 -2.26 -3.21 -17.74
C ILE A 193 -3.08 -1.94 -17.95
N ILE A 194 -3.41 -1.59 -19.20
CA ILE A 194 -4.20 -0.40 -19.53
C ILE A 194 -5.59 -0.47 -18.90
N SER A 195 -6.27 -1.63 -18.97
CA SER A 195 -7.58 -1.79 -18.33
C SER A 195 -7.49 -1.65 -16.80
N GLY A 196 -6.40 -2.13 -16.19
CA GLY A 196 -6.10 -1.90 -14.78
C GLY A 196 -5.92 -0.41 -14.44
N PHE A 197 -5.22 0.37 -15.27
CA PHE A 197 -5.10 1.83 -15.06
C PHE A 197 -6.42 2.57 -15.27
N ILE A 198 -7.23 2.16 -16.26
CA ILE A 198 -8.58 2.70 -16.46
C ILE A 198 -9.44 2.42 -15.23
N ALA A 199 -9.45 1.18 -14.72
CA ALA A 199 -10.18 0.84 -13.51
C ALA A 199 -9.67 1.63 -12.29
N ALA A 200 -8.35 1.86 -12.19
CA ALA A 200 -7.76 2.65 -11.11
C ALA A 200 -8.18 4.12 -11.17
N SER A 201 -8.47 4.69 -12.33
CA SER A 201 -8.94 6.08 -12.45
C SER A 201 -10.46 6.22 -12.35
N SER A 202 -11.23 5.18 -12.70
CA SER A 202 -12.69 5.20 -12.78
C SER A 202 -13.41 4.46 -11.64
N GLY A 203 -12.81 4.44 -10.43
CA GLY A 203 -13.35 3.76 -9.25
C GLY A 203 -14.85 4.00 -8.99
N SER A 204 -15.35 5.21 -9.23
CA SER A 204 -16.76 5.58 -9.08
C SER A 204 -17.71 4.81 -10.01
N SER A 205 -17.24 4.32 -11.16
CA SER A 205 -18.07 3.64 -12.15
C SER A 205 -18.28 2.15 -11.86
N TRP A 206 -17.43 1.53 -11.03
CA TRP A 206 -17.45 0.07 -10.81
C TRP A 206 -17.38 -0.36 -9.35
N SER A 207 -17.00 0.52 -8.42
CA SER A 207 -16.84 0.16 -7.00
C SER A 207 -18.15 -0.26 -6.33
N THR A 208 -19.25 0.47 -6.54
CA THR A 208 -20.56 0.14 -5.97
C THR A 208 -21.05 -1.25 -6.40
N PRO A 209 -21.13 -1.60 -7.71
CA PRO A 209 -21.52 -2.94 -8.10
C PRO A 209 -20.52 -4.01 -7.64
N ALA A 210 -19.23 -3.69 -7.51
CA ALA A 210 -18.24 -4.63 -6.98
C ALA A 210 -18.46 -4.93 -5.48
N HIS A 211 -18.76 -3.92 -4.65
CA HIS A 211 -19.11 -4.12 -3.25
C HIS A 211 -20.41 -4.92 -3.12
N ALA A 212 -21.45 -4.57 -3.87
CA ALA A 212 -22.72 -5.30 -3.88
C ALA A 212 -22.50 -6.78 -4.23
N PHE A 213 -21.75 -7.08 -5.29
CA PHE A 213 -21.45 -8.46 -5.68
C PHE A 213 -20.71 -9.26 -4.60
N LEU A 214 -19.77 -8.64 -3.89
CA LEU A 214 -18.91 -9.32 -2.90
C LEU A 214 -19.55 -9.40 -1.51
N LEU A 215 -20.33 -8.40 -1.11
CA LEU A 215 -20.86 -8.26 0.25
C LEU A 215 -22.35 -8.66 0.35
N ASP A 216 -23.15 -8.51 -0.71
CA ASP A 216 -24.55 -8.95 -0.69
C ASP A 216 -24.69 -10.47 -0.83
N ASN A 217 -23.60 -11.18 -1.17
CA ASN A 217 -23.56 -12.63 -1.25
C ASN A 217 -23.16 -13.24 0.10
N PRO A 218 -24.05 -14.01 0.78
CA PRO A 218 -23.77 -14.58 2.10
C PRO A 218 -22.56 -15.53 2.15
N LEU A 219 -22.21 -16.15 1.02
CA LEU A 219 -21.04 -17.03 0.94
C LEU A 219 -19.72 -16.26 0.86
N LEU A 220 -19.77 -14.99 0.45
CA LEU A 220 -18.61 -14.14 0.28
C LEU A 220 -18.44 -13.18 1.44
N SER A 221 -19.51 -12.71 2.08
CA SER A 221 -19.43 -11.69 3.16
C SER A 221 -18.89 -12.19 4.50
N PHE A 222 -18.79 -13.50 4.76
CA PHE A 222 -18.31 -14.02 6.04
C PHE A 222 -16.93 -13.51 6.54
N PRO A 223 -15.93 -13.16 5.67
CA PRO A 223 -14.67 -12.61 6.11
C PRO A 223 -14.71 -11.11 6.40
N GLU A 224 -15.78 -10.40 6.02
CA GLU A 224 -15.87 -8.92 6.07
C GLU A 224 -15.50 -8.35 7.44
N LEU A 225 -15.91 -9.03 8.50
CA LEU A 225 -15.67 -8.55 9.86
C LEU A 225 -14.23 -8.80 10.36
N TYR A 226 -13.52 -9.78 9.80
CA TYR A 226 -12.27 -10.30 10.38
C TYR A 226 -11.05 -10.20 9.49
N LEU A 227 -11.24 -10.14 8.17
CA LEU A 227 -10.16 -10.19 7.20
C LEU A 227 -9.77 -8.76 6.79
N PRO A 228 -8.53 -8.31 7.13
CA PRO A 228 -8.05 -7.00 6.73
C PRO A 228 -8.17 -6.80 5.21
N TYR A 229 -8.62 -5.61 4.84
CA TYR A 229 -8.83 -5.18 3.47
C TYR A 229 -9.93 -5.90 2.69
N TYR A 230 -10.60 -6.92 3.24
CA TYR A 230 -11.72 -7.57 2.56
C TYR A 230 -12.86 -6.56 2.34
N PRO A 231 -13.50 -6.51 1.16
CA PRO A 231 -13.46 -7.46 0.03
C PRO A 231 -12.37 -7.18 -1.03
N PHE A 232 -11.34 -6.42 -0.68
CA PHE A 232 -10.21 -6.01 -1.53
C PHE A 232 -10.60 -5.17 -2.74
N VAL A 233 -11.78 -4.54 -2.73
CA VAL A 233 -12.29 -3.70 -3.83
C VAL A 233 -11.28 -2.64 -4.26
N PRO A 234 -10.63 -1.87 -3.35
CA PRO A 234 -9.60 -0.91 -3.74
C PRO A 234 -8.45 -1.53 -4.56
N PHE A 235 -8.15 -2.81 -4.34
CA PHE A 235 -7.00 -3.51 -4.91
C PHE A 235 -7.29 -4.23 -6.23
N LEU A 236 -8.55 -4.32 -6.69
CA LEU A 236 -8.89 -4.98 -7.96
C LEU A 236 -8.09 -4.40 -9.15
N PRO A 237 -7.96 -3.07 -9.32
CA PRO A 237 -7.14 -2.50 -10.39
C PRO A 237 -5.67 -2.89 -10.28
N VAL A 238 -5.14 -2.94 -9.06
CA VAL A 238 -3.75 -3.33 -8.77
C VAL A 238 -3.51 -4.79 -9.16
N PHE A 239 -4.44 -5.69 -8.82
CA PHE A 239 -4.33 -7.10 -9.21
C PHE A 239 -4.33 -7.26 -10.74
N THR A 240 -5.15 -6.48 -11.44
CA THR A 240 -5.18 -6.45 -12.91
C THR A 240 -3.84 -5.97 -13.49
N ILE A 241 -3.25 -4.89 -12.96
CA ILE A 241 -1.93 -4.40 -13.39
C ILE A 241 -0.83 -5.45 -13.17
N ILE A 242 -0.82 -6.10 -12.00
CA ILE A 242 0.15 -7.16 -11.67
C ILE A 242 -0.03 -8.36 -12.61
N ALA A 243 -1.26 -8.78 -12.87
CA ALA A 243 -1.57 -9.88 -13.78
C ALA A 243 -1.09 -9.57 -15.20
N GLY A 244 -1.34 -8.36 -15.70
CA GLY A 244 -0.85 -7.90 -17.00
C GLY A 244 0.68 -7.90 -17.08
N ALA A 245 1.37 -7.41 -16.04
CA ALA A 245 2.83 -7.44 -15.98
C ALA A 245 3.40 -8.86 -15.92
N TRP A 246 2.71 -9.78 -15.24
CA TRP A 246 3.07 -11.19 -15.20
C TRP A 246 2.84 -11.90 -16.54
N LEU A 247 1.74 -11.58 -17.25
CA LEU A 247 1.47 -12.09 -18.60
C LEU A 247 2.58 -11.68 -19.57
N LEU A 248 3.06 -10.42 -19.49
CA LEU A 248 4.18 -9.97 -20.30
C LEU A 248 5.44 -10.84 -20.10
N LEU A 249 5.75 -11.27 -18.87
CA LEU A 249 6.90 -12.15 -18.62
C LEU A 249 6.70 -13.59 -19.10
N ARG A 250 5.48 -14.12 -19.09
CA ARG A 250 5.21 -15.50 -19.52
C ARG A 250 5.10 -15.65 -21.03
N LEU A 251 4.73 -14.58 -21.72
CA LEU A 251 4.62 -14.54 -23.17
C LEU A 251 5.97 -14.24 -23.85
N GLU A 252 7.04 -14.03 -23.06
CA GLU A 252 8.44 -14.12 -23.50
C GLU A 252 8.85 -15.61 -23.59
N PRO A 253 9.24 -16.13 -24.77
CA PRO A 253 9.64 -17.52 -24.89
C PRO A 253 11.07 -17.75 -24.38
N GLY A 254 11.23 -18.76 -23.52
CA GLY A 254 12.53 -19.25 -23.08
C GLY A 254 12.50 -20.42 -22.08
N GLN A 255 11.49 -21.31 -22.12
CA GLN A 255 11.46 -22.53 -21.29
C GLN A 255 10.71 -23.72 -21.92
N ASN A 256 10.77 -23.89 -23.25
CA ASN A 256 10.40 -25.17 -23.87
C ASN A 256 11.62 -25.70 -24.64
N ASP A 257 12.54 -26.33 -23.91
CA ASP A 257 13.37 -27.44 -24.39
C ASP A 257 13.21 -28.58 -23.38
#